data_AF-A0A7N2L5Q4-F1
#
_entry.id   AF-A0A7N2L5Q4-F1
#
_cell.length_a   1.000
_cell.length_b   1.000
_cell.length_c   1.000
_cell.angle_alpha   90.00
_cell.angle_beta   90.00
_cell.angle_gamma   90.00
#
_symmetry.space_group_name_H-M   'P 1'
#
loop_
_entity.id
_entity.type
_entity.pdbx_description
1 polymer ?
#
loop_
_entity_poly.entity_id
_entity_poly.type
_entity_poly.pdbx_seq_one_letter_code
_entity_poly.pdbx_strand_id
1 'polypeptide(L)'
;MSLRANVKAFDNSFLLPTPLVSGALHWISRVVEGEEECKVEAIMSFDVNSEEFRMLRMPDGAMSIVRFQTCLALFKGNLAFLTFGQSEQRGGYQYSIWVMREYGVLESWNKLFVVPLERLAVCIAFTMCGSLLTLCLRTNNQEQKFVLFDTETLLGKDFDIQQPLCVATFMESLALLDGANMVSY
;
A
#
# COMPACT_ATOMS: atom_id res chain seq x y z
N MET A 1 -8.77 -10.50 21.61
CA MET A 1 -8.47 -9.34 22.48
C MET A 1 -9.47 -8.25 22.11
N SER A 2 -10.44 -7.93 22.98
CA SER A 2 -11.47 -6.91 22.69
C SER A 2 -10.83 -5.52 22.74
N LEU A 3 -10.90 -4.75 21.65
CA LEU A 3 -10.40 -3.38 21.60
C LEU A 3 -11.15 -2.54 22.66
N ARG A 4 -10.46 -2.11 23.72
CA ARG A 4 -10.92 -1.02 24.60
C ARG A 4 -10.28 0.29 24.11
N ALA A 5 -11.09 1.36 24.11
CA ALA A 5 -10.76 2.78 23.94
C ALA A 5 -10.67 3.37 22.51
N ASN A 6 -11.41 4.47 22.32
CA ASN A 6 -11.32 5.59 21.37
C ASN A 6 -10.36 5.46 20.15
N VAL A 7 -10.56 4.45 19.30
CA VAL A 7 -9.84 4.32 18.03
C VAL A 7 -10.38 5.35 17.03
N LYS A 8 -9.53 6.27 16.57
CA LYS A 8 -9.82 7.12 15.41
C LYS A 8 -9.08 6.56 14.20
N ALA A 9 -9.80 5.86 13.34
CA ALA A 9 -9.28 5.42 12.05
C ALA A 9 -9.19 6.61 11.10
N PHE A 10 -8.04 6.78 10.45
CA PHE A 10 -7.84 7.74 9.37
C PHE A 10 -7.30 6.96 8.19
N ASP A 11 -8.05 6.92 7.09
CA ASP A 11 -7.56 6.35 5.85
C ASP A 11 -6.81 7.44 5.05
N ASN A 12 -5.49 7.28 4.95
CA ASN A 12 -4.62 8.16 4.14
C ASN A 12 -4.30 7.54 2.76
N SER A 13 -5.02 6.48 2.35
CA SER A 13 -4.85 5.80 1.07
C SER A 13 -5.52 6.61 -0.04
N PHE A 14 -4.99 7.79 -0.36
CA PHE A 14 -5.65 8.74 -1.28
C PHE A 14 -5.98 8.17 -2.66
N LEU A 15 -5.33 7.09 -3.11
CA LEU A 15 -5.55 6.46 -4.43
C LEU A 15 -5.36 4.93 -4.49
N LEU A 16 -4.93 4.27 -3.40
CA LEU A 16 -4.68 2.82 -3.40
C LEU A 16 -5.90 2.05 -2.91
N PRO A 17 -6.26 0.92 -3.53
CA PRO A 17 -7.29 0.05 -3.00
C PRO A 17 -6.86 -0.57 -1.67
N THR A 18 -7.81 -0.77 -0.76
CA THR A 18 -7.61 -1.50 0.50
C THR A 18 -7.11 -2.92 0.19
N PRO A 19 -5.89 -3.30 0.61
CA PRO A 19 -5.35 -4.61 0.26
C PRO A 19 -6.01 -5.74 1.04
N LEU A 20 -6.48 -6.76 0.30
CA LEU A 20 -6.94 -8.04 0.82
C LEU A 20 -5.78 -9.04 0.80
N VAL A 21 -5.31 -9.46 1.97
CA VAL A 21 -4.19 -10.41 2.11
C VAL A 21 -4.59 -11.49 3.11
N SER A 22 -4.40 -12.76 2.75
CA SER A 22 -4.73 -13.90 3.61
C SER A 22 -6.17 -13.85 4.19
N GLY A 23 -7.13 -13.34 3.41
CA GLY A 23 -8.53 -13.23 3.82
C GLY A 23 -8.86 -12.03 4.71
N ALA A 24 -7.94 -11.08 4.91
CA ALA A 24 -8.20 -9.86 5.68
C ALA A 24 -7.99 -8.57 4.89
N LEU A 25 -8.87 -7.60 5.08
CA LEU A 25 -8.72 -6.23 4.60
C LEU A 25 -7.81 -5.45 5.54
N HIS A 26 -6.91 -4.60 5.02
CA HIS A 26 -5.94 -3.88 5.84
C HIS A 26 -5.96 -2.38 5.61
N TRP A 27 -5.82 -1.61 6.69
CA TRP A 27 -5.64 -0.16 6.62
C TRP A 27 -4.76 0.33 7.76
N ILE A 28 -4.20 1.52 7.61
CA ILE A 28 -3.42 2.17 8.67
C ILE A 28 -4.40 2.88 9.60
N SER A 29 -4.22 2.77 10.91
CA SER A 29 -4.96 3.57 11.89
C SER A 29 -4.02 4.22 12.89
N ARG A 30 -4.48 5.34 13.44
CA ARG A 30 -3.81 6.02 14.54
C ARG A 30 -4.57 5.68 15.82
N VAL A 31 -3.96 4.83 16.63
CA VAL A 31 -4.51 4.40 17.92
C VAL A 31 -4.03 5.39 18.97
N VAL A 32 -4.93 5.82 19.86
CA VAL A 32 -4.59 6.63 21.03
C VAL A 32 -4.61 5.70 22.24
N GLU A 33 -3.47 5.49 22.86
CA GLU A 33 -3.35 4.68 24.08
C GLU A 33 -3.14 5.58 25.29
N GLY A 34 -4.05 5.51 26.28
CA GLY A 34 -3.93 6.22 27.56
C GLY A 34 -4.47 7.66 27.57
N GLU A 35 -4.26 8.34 28.70
CA GLU A 35 -4.64 9.76 28.92
C GLU A 35 -3.61 10.74 28.31
N GLU A 36 -2.35 10.32 28.21
CA GLU A 36 -1.35 11.01 27.39
C GLU A 36 -1.59 10.60 25.94
N GLU A 37 -1.86 11.56 25.04
CA GLU A 37 -2.22 11.30 23.63
C GLU A 37 -1.07 10.70 22.78
N CYS A 38 -0.44 9.62 23.22
CA CYS A 38 0.52 8.87 22.42
C CYS A 38 -0.22 8.18 21.27
N LYS A 39 -0.08 8.80 20.10
CA LYS A 39 -0.65 8.35 18.82
C LYS A 39 0.28 7.30 18.22
N VAL A 40 -0.08 6.02 18.37
CA VAL A 40 0.66 4.91 17.76
C VAL A 40 0.03 4.60 16.40
N GLU A 41 0.84 4.56 15.34
CA GLU A 41 0.39 4.04 14.04
C GLU A 41 0.43 2.52 14.07
N ALA A 42 -0.71 1.90 13.76
CA ALA A 42 -0.85 0.45 13.69
C ALA A 42 -1.53 0.05 12.37
N ILE A 43 -1.27 -1.16 11.92
CA ILE A 43 -1.99 -1.76 10.81
C ILE A 43 -3.20 -2.46 11.43
N MET A 44 -4.39 -2.02 11.05
CA MET A 44 -5.63 -2.71 11.39
C MET A 44 -5.95 -3.68 10.28
N SER A 45 -6.52 -4.81 10.68
CA SER A 45 -7.03 -5.82 9.76
C SER A 45 -8.42 -6.25 10.17
N PHE A 46 -9.26 -6.56 9.18
CA PHE A 46 -10.55 -7.19 9.35
C PHE A 46 -10.58 -8.47 8.52
N ASP A 47 -10.58 -9.62 9.19
CA ASP A 47 -10.70 -10.93 8.57
C ASP A 47 -12.14 -11.11 8.10
N VAL A 48 -12.35 -11.23 6.79
CA VAL A 48 -13.71 -11.29 6.22
C VAL A 48 -14.35 -12.66 6.42
N ASN A 49 -13.57 -13.69 6.74
CA ASN A 49 -14.09 -15.04 6.96
C ASN A 49 -14.53 -15.23 8.41
N SER A 50 -13.70 -14.77 9.36
CA SER A 50 -14.00 -14.89 10.78
C SER A 50 -14.73 -13.67 11.36
N GLU A 51 -14.86 -12.59 10.58
CA GLU A 51 -15.44 -11.31 10.99
C GLU A 51 -14.72 -10.68 12.22
N GLU A 52 -13.40 -10.89 12.30
CA GLU A 52 -12.60 -10.45 13.44
C GLU A 52 -11.67 -9.29 13.09
N PHE A 53 -11.59 -8.30 13.98
CA PHE A 53 -10.56 -7.28 13.91
C PHE A 53 -9.28 -7.75 14.59
N ARG A 54 -8.14 -7.53 13.92
CA ARG A 54 -6.81 -7.75 14.49
C ARG A 54 -5.92 -6.53 14.25
N MET A 55 -4.98 -6.34 15.14
CA MET A 55 -3.97 -5.30 15.04
C MET A 55 -2.63 -5.94 14.73
N LEU A 56 -1.97 -5.45 13.67
CA LEU A 56 -0.62 -5.82 13.27
C LEU A 56 0.32 -4.64 13.55
N ARG A 57 1.54 -4.96 13.97
CA ARG A 57 2.58 -3.96 14.19
C ARG A 57 3.20 -3.49 12.87
N MET A 58 3.61 -2.22 12.85
CA MET A 58 4.38 -1.64 11.75
C MET A 58 5.77 -2.28 11.66
N PRO A 59 6.40 -2.30 10.46
CA PRO A 59 7.79 -2.71 10.32
C PRO A 59 8.74 -1.83 11.12
N ASP A 60 9.67 -2.45 11.84
CA ASP A 60 10.71 -1.75 12.59
C ASP A 60 11.59 -0.90 11.67
N GLY A 61 11.95 0.31 12.12
CA GLY A 61 12.79 1.22 11.35
C GLY A 61 12.08 1.91 10.18
N ALA A 62 10.80 1.62 9.88
CA ALA A 62 10.07 2.35 8.85
C ALA A 62 9.70 3.79 9.27
N MET A 63 9.83 4.10 10.56
CA MET A 63 9.64 5.42 11.17
C MET A 63 10.90 6.31 11.12
N SER A 64 12.02 5.82 10.57
CA SER A 64 13.32 6.50 10.66
C SER A 64 13.48 7.72 9.73
N ILE A 65 12.53 7.96 8.83
CA ILE A 65 12.59 9.06 7.85
C ILE A 65 11.48 10.08 8.10
N VAL A 66 11.68 11.32 7.65
CA VAL A 66 10.60 12.31 7.58
C VAL A 66 9.63 11.88 6.47
N ARG A 67 8.46 11.39 6.87
CA ARG A 67 7.43 10.87 5.97
C ARG A 67 6.41 11.94 5.64
N PHE A 68 6.13 12.12 4.36
CA PHE A 68 5.01 12.93 3.87
C PHE A 68 3.74 12.09 3.70
N GLN A 69 3.90 10.81 3.36
CA GLN A 69 2.78 9.89 3.15
C GLN A 69 3.16 8.47 3.56
N THR A 70 2.17 7.72 4.02
CA THR A 70 2.23 6.26 4.18
C THR A 70 1.01 5.61 3.57
N CYS A 71 1.17 4.39 3.07
CA CYS A 71 0.06 3.60 2.56
C CYS A 71 0.36 2.09 2.64
N LEU A 72 -0.71 1.30 2.55
CA LEU A 72 -0.65 -0.14 2.39
C LEU A 72 -1.03 -0.50 0.95
N ALA A 73 -0.43 -1.58 0.44
CA ALA A 73 -0.74 -2.08 -0.88
C ALA A 73 -0.57 -3.61 -0.94
N LEU A 74 -1.12 -4.21 -1.99
CA LEU A 74 -0.85 -5.60 -2.35
C LEU A 74 0.38 -5.64 -3.26
N PHE A 75 1.41 -6.39 -2.87
CA PHE A 75 2.62 -6.61 -3.68
C PHE A 75 2.83 -8.11 -3.88
N LYS A 76 2.64 -8.60 -5.11
CA LYS A 76 2.81 -10.02 -5.46
C LYS A 76 2.16 -10.98 -4.45
N GLY A 77 0.92 -10.67 -4.03
CA GLY A 77 0.14 -11.46 -3.06
C GLY A 77 0.45 -11.19 -1.58
N ASN A 78 1.45 -10.36 -1.27
CA ASN A 78 1.87 -10.05 0.10
C ASN A 78 1.45 -8.64 0.51
N LEU A 79 1.31 -8.42 1.83
CA LEU A 79 1.05 -7.10 2.38
C LEU A 79 2.32 -6.25 2.28
N ALA A 80 2.21 -5.09 1.63
CA ALA A 80 3.27 -4.12 1.51
C ALA A 80 2.94 -2.84 2.27
N PHE A 81 3.95 -2.27 2.93
CA PHE A 81 3.90 -0.98 3.59
C PHE A 81 4.86 -0.01 2.91
N LEU A 82 4.34 1.14 2.49
CA LEU A 82 5.09 2.13 1.75
C LEU A 82 5.19 3.40 2.57
N THR A 83 6.39 3.96 2.59
CA THR A 83 6.63 5.29 3.14
C THR A 83 7.20 6.18 2.04
N PHE A 84 6.60 7.36 1.85
CA PHE A 84 7.09 8.41 0.98
C PHE A 84 7.65 9.53 1.83
N GLY A 85 8.87 9.98 1.53
CA GLY A 85 9.54 10.99 2.33
C GLY A 85 10.72 11.63 1.64
N GLN A 86 11.42 12.47 2.40
CA GLN A 86 12.68 13.04 1.95
C GLN A 86 13.75 11.96 1.89
N SER A 87 14.51 11.91 0.80
CA SER A 87 15.66 11.01 0.68
C SER A 87 16.81 11.50 1.56
N GLU A 88 17.70 10.58 1.95
CA GLU A 88 18.95 10.95 2.64
C GLU A 88 19.88 11.79 1.75
N GLN A 89 19.76 11.66 0.42
CA GLN A 89 20.43 12.54 -0.52
C GLN A 89 19.74 13.91 -0.57
N ARG A 90 20.53 15.00 -0.53
CA ARG A 90 19.99 16.37 -0.44
C ARG A 90 19.07 16.69 -1.62
N GLY A 91 17.83 17.06 -1.30
CA GLY A 91 16.86 17.61 -2.25
C GLY A 91 16.02 16.58 -3.02
N GLY A 92 16.21 15.28 -2.78
CA GLY A 92 15.42 14.21 -3.38
C GLY A 92 14.27 13.71 -2.52
N TYR A 93 13.39 12.94 -3.14
CA TYR A 93 12.33 12.18 -2.50
C TYR A 93 12.58 10.68 -2.67
N GLN A 94 11.95 9.84 -1.85
CA GLN A 94 12.00 8.40 -2.05
C GLN A 94 10.75 7.69 -1.54
N TYR A 95 10.43 6.57 -2.17
CA TYR A 95 9.60 5.53 -1.57
C TYR A 95 10.50 4.48 -0.91
N SER A 96 10.22 4.11 0.34
CA SER A 96 10.69 2.86 0.94
C SER A 96 9.56 1.85 0.96
N ILE A 97 9.80 0.67 0.39
CA ILE A 97 8.80 -0.38 0.25
C ILE A 97 9.20 -1.56 1.12
N TRP A 98 8.37 -1.83 2.12
CA TRP A 98 8.47 -2.97 3.02
C TRP A 98 7.44 -4.02 2.61
N VAL A 99 7.81 -5.29 2.68
CA VAL A 99 6.90 -6.41 2.38
C VAL A 99 6.95 -7.42 3.53
N MET A 100 5.77 -7.80 4.01
CA MET A 100 5.58 -8.86 4.99
C MET A 100 5.60 -10.21 4.25
N ARG A 101 6.72 -10.93 4.35
CA ARG A 101 6.90 -12.20 3.61
C ARG A 101 6.06 -13.34 4.16
N GLU A 102 5.79 -13.31 5.46
CA GLU A 102 4.94 -14.27 6.15
C GLU A 102 3.85 -13.51 6.87
N TYR A 103 2.61 -13.73 6.45
CA TYR A 103 1.48 -12.95 6.93
C TYR A 103 1.30 -13.05 8.45
N GLY A 104 1.18 -11.91 9.12
CA GLY A 104 1.04 -11.81 10.57
C GLY A 104 2.35 -11.90 11.37
N VAL A 105 3.48 -12.22 10.74
CA VAL A 105 4.78 -12.35 11.42
C VAL A 105 5.57 -11.04 11.30
N LEU A 106 5.78 -10.37 12.44
CA LEU A 106 6.46 -9.07 12.51
C LEU A 106 7.87 -9.11 11.95
N GLU A 107 8.63 -10.15 12.28
CA GLU A 107 10.02 -10.35 11.90
C GLU A 107 10.15 -10.65 10.38
N SER A 108 9.05 -10.97 9.71
CA SER A 108 9.04 -11.24 8.27
C SER A 108 8.96 -9.97 7.42
N TRP A 109 8.77 -8.80 8.04
CA TRP A 109 8.85 -7.53 7.34
C TRP A 109 10.27 -7.29 6.82
N ASN A 110 10.38 -7.07 5.53
CA ASN A 110 11.66 -6.79 4.88
C ASN A 110 11.54 -5.54 4.00
N LYS A 111 12.44 -4.58 4.17
CA LYS A 111 12.60 -3.47 3.23
C LYS A 111 13.23 -4.02 1.95
N LEU A 112 12.42 -4.20 0.90
CA LEU A 112 12.90 -4.77 -0.35
C LEU A 112 13.47 -3.71 -1.28
N PHE A 113 12.85 -2.54 -1.33
CA PHE A 113 13.15 -1.53 -2.34
C PHE A 113 13.19 -0.13 -1.75
N VAL A 114 14.07 0.70 -2.30
CA VAL A 114 14.09 2.15 -2.13
C VAL A 114 14.06 2.76 -3.51
N VAL A 115 12.95 3.40 -3.88
CA VAL A 115 12.77 4.00 -5.21
C VAL A 115 13.08 5.49 -5.08
N PRO A 116 14.20 5.98 -5.63
CA PRO A 116 14.53 7.40 -5.63
C PRO A 116 13.61 8.15 -6.59
N LEU A 117 13.23 9.36 -6.20
CA LEU A 117 12.34 10.23 -6.96
C LEU A 117 12.90 11.66 -6.96
N GLU A 118 12.99 12.25 -8.15
CA GLU A 118 13.43 13.64 -8.30
C GLU A 118 12.34 14.66 -7.93
N ARG A 119 11.08 14.22 -7.88
CA ARG A 119 9.90 15.07 -7.70
C ARG A 119 8.90 14.42 -6.75
N LEU A 120 7.98 15.23 -6.23
CA LEU A 120 6.81 14.73 -5.53
C LEU A 120 6.00 13.82 -6.45
N ALA A 121 5.75 12.59 -5.99
CA ALA A 121 4.93 11.63 -6.71
C ALA A 121 4.00 10.92 -5.73
N VAL A 122 2.85 10.48 -6.23
CA VAL A 122 1.86 9.72 -5.49
C VAL A 122 1.83 8.29 -6.02
N CYS A 123 1.93 7.30 -5.13
CA CYS A 123 1.75 5.89 -5.46
C CYS A 123 0.29 5.64 -5.82
N ILE A 124 0.07 4.98 -6.96
CA ILE A 124 -1.27 4.68 -7.46
C ILE A 124 -1.54 3.18 -7.41
N ALA A 125 -0.54 2.36 -7.75
CA ALA A 125 -0.72 0.91 -7.84
C ALA A 125 0.62 0.17 -7.81
N PHE A 126 0.55 -1.13 -7.55
CA PHE A 126 1.52 -2.08 -8.07
C PHE A 126 0.93 -2.86 -9.24
N THR A 127 1.76 -3.17 -10.23
CA THR A 127 1.40 -4.16 -11.24
C THR A 127 1.46 -5.56 -10.65
N MET A 128 0.85 -6.53 -11.33
CA MET A 128 0.97 -7.95 -10.95
C MET A 128 2.43 -8.44 -10.96
N CYS A 129 3.29 -7.81 -11.76
CA CYS A 129 4.73 -8.09 -11.80
C CYS A 129 5.53 -7.40 -10.69
N GLY A 130 4.88 -6.60 -9.85
CA GLY A 130 5.50 -5.86 -8.74
C GLY A 130 6.08 -4.49 -9.13
N SER A 131 5.90 -4.02 -10.36
CA SER A 131 6.33 -2.67 -10.73
C SER A 131 5.45 -1.61 -10.06
N LEU A 132 6.05 -0.53 -9.57
CA LEU A 132 5.36 0.57 -8.88
C LEU A 132 4.87 1.61 -9.91
N LEU A 133 3.57 1.85 -9.96
CA LEU A 133 2.99 2.93 -10.76
C LEU A 133 2.81 4.18 -9.90
N THR A 134 3.39 5.30 -10.35
CA THR A 134 3.33 6.59 -9.65
C THR A 134 2.81 7.70 -10.56
N LEU A 135 2.17 8.71 -9.96
CA LEU A 135 1.83 9.98 -10.59
C LEU A 135 2.80 11.04 -10.10
N CYS A 136 3.72 11.50 -10.94
CA CYS A 136 4.53 12.67 -10.66
C CYS A 136 3.65 13.92 -10.74
N LEU A 137 3.65 14.73 -9.68
CA LEU A 137 2.82 15.93 -9.61
C LEU A 137 3.42 17.05 -10.48
N ARG A 138 2.54 17.90 -11.05
CA ARG A 138 2.95 19.10 -11.81
C ARG A 138 3.74 20.02 -10.89
N THR A 139 4.83 20.57 -11.41
CA THR A 139 5.58 21.69 -10.82
C THR A 139 5.71 22.77 -11.90
N ASN A 140 6.19 23.96 -11.53
CA ASN A 140 6.17 25.15 -12.39
C ASN A 140 6.71 24.94 -13.83
N ASN A 141 7.61 23.97 -14.04
CA ASN A 141 8.27 23.74 -15.33
C ASN A 141 7.99 22.37 -15.97
N GLN A 142 7.16 21.53 -15.36
CA GLN A 142 7.03 20.13 -15.77
C GLN A 142 5.62 19.59 -15.49
N GLU A 143 5.01 18.96 -16.50
CA GLU A 143 3.66 18.43 -16.43
C GLU A 143 3.52 17.24 -15.47
N GLN A 144 2.25 16.87 -15.21
CA GLN A 144 1.94 15.61 -14.56
C GLN A 144 2.29 14.47 -15.52
N LYS A 145 2.88 13.40 -14.99
CA LYS A 145 3.14 12.20 -15.77
C LYS A 145 3.02 10.94 -14.92
N PHE A 146 2.59 9.87 -15.54
CA PHE A 146 2.60 8.55 -14.94
C PHE A 146 3.96 7.91 -15.22
N VAL A 147 4.60 7.40 -14.17
CA VAL A 147 5.88 6.71 -14.28
C VAL A 147 5.74 5.34 -13.65
N LEU A 148 6.08 4.33 -14.44
CA LEU A 148 6.16 2.95 -14.01
C LEU A 148 7.61 2.64 -13.62
N PHE A 149 7.85 2.37 -12.35
CA PHE A 149 9.14 1.95 -11.84
C PHE A 149 9.20 0.45 -11.73
N ASP A 150 10.16 -0.16 -12.40
CA ASP A 150 10.52 -1.54 -12.09
C ASP A 150 11.21 -1.57 -10.73
N THR A 151 10.66 -2.32 -9.77
CA THR A 151 11.17 -2.31 -8.40
C THR A 151 12.54 -2.96 -8.26
N GLU A 152 12.91 -3.85 -9.18
CA GLU A 152 14.17 -4.61 -9.10
C GLU A 152 15.34 -3.83 -9.73
N THR A 153 15.11 -3.21 -10.89
CA THR A 153 16.09 -2.42 -11.63
C THR A 153 16.08 -0.94 -11.27
N LEU A 154 15.02 -0.48 -10.58
CA LEU A 154 14.76 0.93 -10.23
C LEU A 154 14.66 1.87 -11.44
N LEU A 155 14.52 1.32 -12.65
CA LEU A 155 14.35 2.10 -13.86
C LEU A 155 12.89 2.53 -14.01
N GLY A 156 12.69 3.84 -14.11
CA GLY A 156 11.40 4.44 -14.43
C GLY A 156 11.18 4.50 -15.95
N LYS A 157 10.02 4.05 -16.40
CA LYS A 157 9.54 4.27 -17.77
C LYS A 157 8.32 5.17 -17.74
N ASP A 158 8.32 6.19 -18.59
CA ASP A 158 7.16 7.05 -18.79
C ASP A 158 6.02 6.19 -19.36
N PHE A 159 4.88 6.23 -18.68
CA PHE A 159 3.70 5.44 -19.01
C PHE A 159 2.70 6.35 -19.71
N ASP A 160 2.43 6.07 -20.98
CA ASP A 160 1.68 6.94 -21.91
C ASP A 160 0.15 6.87 -21.68
N ILE A 161 -0.27 6.82 -20.42
CA ILE A 161 -1.67 6.88 -20.02
C ILE A 161 -2.00 8.33 -19.69
N GLN A 162 -3.04 8.87 -20.35
CA GLN A 162 -3.42 10.25 -20.14
C GLN A 162 -3.97 10.48 -18.73
N GLN A 163 -4.92 9.65 -18.24
CA GLN A 163 -5.41 9.64 -16.85
C GLN A 163 -6.12 8.30 -16.50
N PRO A 164 -5.67 7.51 -15.52
CA PRO A 164 -6.45 6.38 -15.01
C PRO A 164 -7.62 6.90 -14.15
N LEU A 165 -8.85 6.53 -14.51
CA LEU A 165 -10.08 6.90 -13.79
C LEU A 165 -10.26 6.07 -12.50
N CYS A 166 -9.77 4.83 -12.48
CA CYS A 166 -9.76 3.97 -11.31
C CYS A 166 -8.62 2.95 -11.40
N VAL A 167 -8.16 2.47 -10.24
CA VAL A 167 -7.26 1.33 -10.12
C VAL A 167 -7.94 0.30 -9.23
N ALA A 168 -8.03 -0.94 -9.71
CA ALA A 168 -8.57 -2.05 -8.95
C ALA A 168 -7.56 -3.20 -8.94
N THR A 169 -7.43 -3.89 -7.81
CA THR A 169 -6.72 -5.17 -7.75
C THR A 169 -7.62 -6.26 -8.30
N PHE A 170 -7.23 -6.84 -9.42
CA PHE A 170 -7.92 -7.99 -10.02
C PHE A 170 -7.23 -9.28 -9.58
N MET A 171 -8.02 -10.26 -9.14
CA MET A 171 -7.58 -11.62 -8.87
C MET A 171 -8.38 -12.54 -9.78
N GLU A 172 -7.70 -13.33 -10.62
CA GLU A 172 -8.38 -14.31 -11.47
C GLU A 172 -9.11 -15.33 -10.60
N SER A 173 -10.40 -15.49 -10.88
CA SER A 173 -11.23 -16.56 -10.30
C SER A 173 -11.18 -17.77 -11.25
N LEU A 174 -10.77 -18.92 -10.74
CA LEU A 174 -10.83 -20.21 -11.46
C LEU A 174 -12.26 -20.78 -11.57
N ALA A 175 -13.30 -20.07 -11.10
CA ALA A 175 -14.67 -20.49 -11.34
C ALA A 175 -14.97 -20.43 -12.85
N LEU A 176 -15.01 -21.59 -13.49
CA LEU A 176 -15.63 -21.76 -14.80
C LEU A 176 -17.08 -21.27 -14.69
N LEU A 177 -17.40 -20.20 -15.41
CA LEU A 177 -18.78 -19.87 -15.75
C LEU A 177 -19.28 -20.94 -16.72
N ASP A 178 -19.56 -22.15 -16.22
CA ASP A 178 -20.25 -23.18 -17.00
C ASP A 178 -21.70 -22.72 -17.19
N GLY A 179 -21.89 -21.91 -18.22
CA GLY A 179 -23.19 -21.52 -18.75
C GLY A 179 -23.82 -22.69 -19.49
N ALA A 180 -24.32 -23.70 -18.77
CA ALA A 180 -25.18 -24.74 -19.34
C ALA A 180 -26.03 -25.45 -18.28
N ASN A 181 -26.81 -24.70 -17.49
CA ASN A 181 -28.03 -25.24 -16.89
C ASN A 181 -29.25 -24.63 -17.60
N MET A 182 -29.39 -24.88 -18.91
CA MET A 182 -30.70 -24.79 -19.55
C MET A 182 -31.48 -26.04 -19.18
N VAL A 183 -32.21 -25.96 -18.06
CA VAL A 183 -33.36 -26.85 -17.83
C VAL A 183 -34.44 -26.39 -18.81
N SER A 184 -34.62 -27.13 -19.89
CA SER A 184 -35.80 -26.99 -20.76
C SER A 184 -37.02 -27.49 -19.99
N TYR A 185 -37.96 -26.58 -19.71
CA TYR A 185 -39.34 -26.92 -19.34
C TYR A 185 -40.16 -27.19 -20.59
#